data_AF-A0AAW0RFA4-F1
#
_entry.id   AF-A0AAW0RFA4-F1
#
_cell.length_a   1.000
_cell.length_b   1.000
_cell.length_c   1.000
_cell.angle_alpha   90.00
_cell.angle_beta   90.00
_cell.angle_gamma   90.00
#
_symmetry.space_group_name_H-M   'P 1'
#
loop_
_entity.id
_entity.type
_entity.pdbx_description
1 polymer ?
#
loop_
_entity_poly.entity_id
_entity_poly.type
_entity_poly.pdbx_seq_one_letter_code
_entity_poly.pdbx_strand_id
1 'polypeptide(L)'
;MLAYVLWCLAAACCHAWPSYGGLRDPSNCNPLAKDSHCSPDPAFAGKTSFDFDAASYNQDFETFWIVDDQTKQDRENRLHFAGDGRNGVEVRMTEPGQAPTLTSHQYLLFGKVTVKARAAKGAGLVTTIVLKSDSGDEIDW
;
A
#
# COMPACT_ATOMS: atom_id res chain seq x y z
N MET A 1 -4.01 -12.73 -3.58
CA MET A 1 -4.24 -13.89 -2.72
C MET A 1 -2.95 -14.15 -1.93
N LEU A 2 -2.71 -13.47 -0.80
CA LEU A 2 -1.56 -13.69 0.09
C LEU A 2 -1.97 -13.77 1.57
N ALA A 3 -1.20 -14.55 2.34
CA ALA A 3 -1.50 -15.03 3.69
C ALA A 3 -0.69 -14.33 4.82
N TYR A 4 -1.12 -14.42 6.11
CA TYR A 4 -0.32 -14.74 7.35
C TYR A 4 -0.98 -14.39 8.73
N VAL A 5 -0.44 -14.93 9.85
CA VAL A 5 -1.05 -15.10 11.22
C VAL A 5 -0.18 -14.61 12.44
N LEU A 6 -0.91 -14.04 13.42
CA LEU A 6 -0.77 -13.64 14.87
C LEU A 6 0.40 -14.05 15.81
N TRP A 7 0.69 -13.22 16.84
CA TRP A 7 1.11 -13.61 18.21
C TRP A 7 0.65 -12.63 19.31
N CYS A 8 0.37 -13.13 20.53
CA CYS A 8 -0.17 -12.45 21.73
C CYS A 8 0.90 -12.01 22.75
N LEU A 9 0.61 -10.94 23.51
CA LEU A 9 1.07 -10.70 24.89
C LEU A 9 0.05 -9.84 25.65
N ALA A 10 -0.11 -10.13 26.94
CA ALA A 10 -1.27 -9.79 27.75
C ALA A 10 -1.15 -8.48 28.55
N ALA A 11 -2.35 -7.92 28.81
CA ALA A 11 -2.75 -7.04 29.91
C ALA A 11 -2.30 -5.56 29.91
N ALA A 12 -3.18 -4.66 29.45
CA ALA A 12 -3.97 -3.75 30.30
C ALA A 12 -4.69 -2.70 29.43
N CYS A 13 -5.92 -2.37 29.83
CA CYS A 13 -6.83 -1.34 29.27
C CYS A 13 -7.50 -1.70 27.91
N CYS A 14 -8.73 -2.19 28.04
CA CYS A 14 -9.72 -2.33 26.97
C CYS A 14 -10.13 -0.98 26.37
N HIS A 15 -9.31 -0.46 25.46
CA HIS A 15 -9.82 0.17 24.25
C HIS A 15 -9.10 -0.53 23.10
N ALA A 16 -9.52 -1.77 22.84
CA ALA A 16 -9.19 -2.44 21.59
C ALA A 16 -9.89 -1.67 20.47
N TRP A 17 -9.23 -0.63 19.94
CA TRP A 17 -9.41 -0.34 18.54
C TRP A 17 -9.06 -1.64 17.81
N PRO A 18 -10.00 -2.23 17.06
CA PRO A 18 -9.63 -3.32 16.20
C PRO A 18 -8.67 -2.71 15.19
N SER A 19 -7.37 -2.92 15.40
CA SER A 19 -6.35 -2.68 14.39
C SER A 19 -6.58 -3.80 13.38
N TYR A 20 -7.57 -3.59 12.50
CA TYR A 20 -7.70 -4.39 11.31
C TYR A 20 -6.39 -4.21 10.54
N GLY A 21 -5.52 -5.21 10.60
CA GLY A 21 -4.34 -5.34 9.74
C GLY A 21 -4.77 -5.64 8.31
N GLY A 22 -5.53 -4.74 7.71
CA GLY A 22 -5.89 -4.77 6.30
C GLY A 22 -5.04 -3.77 5.54
N LEU A 23 -4.69 -4.10 4.30
CA LEU A 23 -4.34 -3.10 3.29
C LEU A 23 -5.35 -1.95 3.37
N ARG A 24 -4.86 -0.70 3.39
CA ARG A 24 -5.72 0.49 3.43
C ARG A 24 -6.66 0.44 2.23
N ASP A 25 -7.94 0.27 2.50
CA ASP A 25 -9.00 0.44 1.52
C ASP A 25 -9.22 1.96 1.38
N PRO A 26 -8.96 2.57 0.21
CA PRO A 26 -9.23 3.98 -0.02
C PRO A 26 -10.68 4.38 0.34
N SER A 27 -11.65 3.51 0.09
CA SER A 27 -13.07 3.77 0.35
C SER A 27 -13.47 3.40 1.79
N ASN A 28 -12.71 2.52 2.45
CA ASN A 28 -13.03 1.92 3.76
C ASN A 28 -14.48 1.36 3.81
N CYS A 29 -15.01 0.93 2.68
CA CYS A 29 -16.39 0.49 2.55
C CYS A 29 -16.44 -0.90 1.92
N ASN A 30 -16.82 -1.90 2.71
CA ASN A 30 -17.03 -3.25 2.20
C ASN A 30 -18.40 -3.35 1.50
N PRO A 31 -18.47 -3.52 0.16
CA PRO A 31 -19.74 -3.59 -0.58
C PRO A 31 -20.51 -4.91 -0.35
N LEU A 32 -19.90 -5.91 0.29
CA LEU A 32 -20.56 -7.16 0.68
C LEU A 32 -21.19 -7.08 2.08
N ALA A 33 -20.93 -6.00 2.84
CA ALA A 33 -21.52 -5.84 4.15
C ALA A 33 -23.04 -5.62 4.03
N LYS A 34 -23.80 -6.17 4.97
CA LYS A 34 -25.25 -6.00 4.99
C LYS A 34 -25.59 -4.51 5.13
N ASP A 35 -26.53 -4.05 4.31
CA ASP A 35 -27.02 -2.66 4.29
C ASP A 35 -25.93 -1.61 3.96
N SER A 36 -24.82 -2.02 3.31
CA SER A 36 -23.76 -1.11 2.88
C SER A 36 -24.15 -0.34 1.62
N HIS A 37 -23.83 0.96 1.61
CA HIS A 37 -23.98 1.84 0.45
C HIS A 37 -22.64 2.50 0.16
N CYS A 38 -21.76 1.79 -0.55
CA CYS A 38 -20.46 2.32 -0.93
C CYS A 38 -20.58 3.29 -2.11
N SER A 39 -19.83 4.38 -2.05
CA SER A 39 -19.66 5.27 -3.19
C SER A 39 -18.92 4.53 -4.32
N PRO A 40 -19.15 4.88 -5.59
CA PRO A 40 -18.38 4.32 -6.68
C PRO A 40 -16.88 4.66 -6.57
N ASP A 41 -16.03 3.70 -6.91
CA ASP A 41 -14.58 3.88 -6.89
C ASP A 41 -14.06 4.68 -8.09
N PRO A 42 -13.11 5.61 -7.89
CA PRO A 42 -12.41 6.25 -8.99
C PRO A 42 -11.62 5.21 -9.79
N ALA A 43 -11.81 5.16 -11.10
CA ALA A 43 -11.11 4.23 -11.98
C ALA A 43 -9.97 4.90 -12.76
N PHE A 44 -8.94 4.14 -13.13
CA PHE A 44 -7.98 4.59 -14.14
C PHE A 44 -8.69 4.75 -15.49
N ALA A 45 -8.76 5.98 -16.00
CA ALA A 45 -9.42 6.31 -17.25
C ALA A 45 -8.54 5.98 -18.48
N GLY A 46 -8.05 4.73 -18.56
CA GLY A 46 -7.24 4.23 -19.67
C GLY A 46 -5.87 3.69 -19.24
N LYS A 47 -4.91 3.72 -20.18
CA LYS A 47 -3.54 3.28 -19.90
C LYS A 47 -2.82 4.35 -19.07
N THR A 48 -2.35 3.94 -17.89
CA THR A 48 -1.65 4.80 -16.95
C THR A 48 -0.33 4.15 -16.55
N SER A 49 0.68 4.96 -16.27
CA SER A 49 1.99 4.52 -15.76
C SER A 49 2.54 5.55 -14.79
N PHE A 50 3.21 5.08 -13.75
CA PHE A 50 4.00 5.92 -12.84
C PHE A 50 5.46 5.50 -12.94
N ASP A 51 6.35 6.47 -13.18
CA ASP A 51 7.79 6.23 -13.29
C ASP A 51 8.50 6.68 -12.02
N PHE A 52 9.01 5.72 -11.25
CA PHE A 52 9.75 6.01 -10.02
C PHE A 52 11.18 6.49 -10.27
N ASP A 53 11.77 6.24 -11.45
CA ASP A 53 13.16 6.61 -11.74
C ASP A 53 13.34 8.13 -11.82
N ALA A 54 12.31 8.83 -12.32
CA ALA A 54 12.27 10.29 -12.43
C ALA A 54 11.44 10.98 -11.33
N ALA A 55 10.89 10.21 -10.38
CA ALA A 55 10.01 10.74 -9.35
C ALA A 55 10.79 11.35 -8.18
N SER A 56 10.12 12.28 -7.50
CA SER A 56 10.44 12.74 -6.15
C SER A 56 9.14 12.83 -5.35
N TYR A 57 9.25 12.99 -4.03
CA TYR A 57 8.07 13.22 -3.22
C TYR A 57 7.53 14.64 -3.47
N ASN A 58 6.47 14.74 -4.27
CA ASN A 58 5.84 16.00 -4.66
C ASN A 58 4.32 15.80 -4.82
N GLN A 59 3.63 16.85 -5.27
CA GLN A 59 2.17 16.80 -5.48
C GLN A 59 1.76 15.75 -6.52
N ASP A 60 2.55 15.53 -7.57
CA ASP A 60 2.24 14.53 -8.59
C ASP A 60 2.31 13.11 -8.03
N PHE A 61 3.32 12.85 -7.18
CA PHE A 61 3.44 11.59 -6.45
C PHE A 61 2.23 11.36 -5.55
N GLU A 62 1.82 12.35 -4.76
CA GLU A 62 0.66 12.22 -3.87
C GLU A 62 -0.69 12.18 -4.60
N THR A 63 -0.75 12.67 -5.84
CA THR A 63 -1.95 12.57 -6.70
C THR A 63 -2.12 11.16 -7.24
N PHE A 64 -1.03 10.41 -7.41
CA PHE A 64 -1.07 9.01 -7.81
C PHE A 64 -1.19 8.08 -6.61
N TRP A 65 -0.40 8.33 -5.57
CA TRP A 65 -0.23 7.43 -4.43
C TRP A 65 -0.79 8.00 -3.14
N ILE A 66 -1.62 7.21 -2.48
CA ILE A 66 -1.88 7.29 -1.05
C ILE A 66 -0.70 6.65 -0.34
N VAL A 67 0.00 7.44 0.48
CA VAL A 67 1.04 6.95 1.39
C VAL A 67 0.42 6.74 2.77
N ASP A 68 0.76 5.64 3.44
CA ASP A 68 0.32 5.42 4.82
C ASP A 68 0.88 6.50 5.77
N ASP A 69 0.19 6.71 6.88
CA ASP A 69 0.48 7.85 7.76
C ASP A 69 1.83 7.72 8.47
N GLN A 70 2.27 6.49 8.81
CA GLN A 70 3.59 6.28 9.43
C GLN A 70 4.71 6.61 8.43
N THR A 71 4.55 6.18 7.19
CA THR A 71 5.49 6.49 6.11
C THR A 71 5.50 7.97 5.77
N LYS A 72 4.37 8.66 5.81
CA LYS A 72 4.32 10.12 5.63
C LYS A 72 5.07 10.86 6.74
N GLN A 73 4.92 10.44 7.99
CA GLN A 73 5.56 11.07 9.15
C GLN A 73 7.09 10.92 9.13
N ASP A 74 7.59 9.77 8.67
CA ASP A 74 9.04 9.47 8.57
C ASP A 74 9.51 9.35 7.11
N ARG A 75 8.96 10.20 6.23
CA ARG A 75 9.15 10.13 4.78
C ARG A 75 10.61 10.01 4.37
N GLU A 76 11.49 10.84 4.92
CA GLU A 76 12.88 10.94 4.48
C GLU A 76 13.68 9.66 4.73
N ASN A 77 13.29 8.90 5.76
CA ASN A 77 13.91 7.60 6.05
C ASN A 77 13.15 6.44 5.40
N ARG A 78 11.86 6.57 5.12
CA ARG A 78 11.03 5.51 4.51
C ARG A 78 11.06 5.48 2.99
N LEU A 79 11.03 6.64 2.34
CA LEU A 79 10.94 6.79 0.89
C LEU A 79 12.18 7.52 0.38
N HIS A 80 13.15 6.75 -0.07
CA HIS A 80 14.38 7.29 -0.65
C HIS A 80 14.31 7.22 -2.17
N PHE A 81 14.13 8.37 -2.80
CA PHE A 81 14.20 8.53 -4.25
C PHE A 81 15.66 8.77 -4.62
N ALA A 82 16.26 7.85 -5.38
CA ALA A 82 17.69 7.93 -5.68
C ALA A 82 18.07 9.16 -6.50
N GLY A 83 17.12 9.75 -7.25
CA GLY A 83 17.32 10.96 -8.07
C GLY A 83 18.33 10.79 -9.22
N ASP A 84 18.90 9.59 -9.38
CA ASP A 84 19.92 9.26 -10.38
C ASP A 84 19.34 8.52 -11.59
N GLY A 85 18.01 8.34 -11.64
CA GLY A 85 17.30 7.70 -12.75
C GLY A 85 17.47 6.19 -12.85
N ARG A 86 18.04 5.50 -11.85
CA ARG A 86 18.40 4.07 -11.98
C ARG A 86 17.82 3.14 -10.93
N ASN A 87 17.43 3.66 -9.77
CA ASN A 87 17.02 2.84 -8.63
C ASN A 87 15.59 3.09 -8.18
N GLY A 88 14.78 3.83 -8.95
CA GLY A 88 13.41 4.17 -8.59
C GLY A 88 13.29 4.77 -7.18
N VAL A 89 12.26 4.32 -6.47
CA VAL A 89 12.05 4.59 -5.04
C VAL A 89 12.46 3.37 -4.23
N GLU A 90 13.23 3.59 -3.18
CA GLU A 90 13.48 2.61 -2.15
C GLU A 90 12.47 2.80 -1.02
N VAL A 91 11.67 1.75 -0.78
CA VAL A 91 10.72 1.68 0.33
C VAL A 91 11.38 0.92 1.47
N ARG A 92 11.71 1.63 2.56
CA ARG A 92 12.63 1.15 3.60
C ARG A 92 11.92 0.82 4.91
N MET A 93 12.32 -0.30 5.50
CA MET A 93 12.07 -0.63 6.91
C MET A 93 13.41 -0.56 7.64
N THR A 94 13.47 0.18 8.76
CA THR A 94 14.70 0.37 9.54
C THR A 94 14.55 -0.10 10.99
N GLU A 95 13.32 -0.29 11.44
CA GLU A 95 13.01 -0.76 12.79
C GLU A 95 11.76 -1.66 12.78
N PRO A 96 11.60 -2.52 13.80
CA PRO A 96 10.44 -3.38 13.92
C PRO A 96 9.11 -2.59 13.97
N GLY A 97 8.06 -3.16 13.38
CA GLY A 97 6.71 -2.58 13.40
C GLY A 97 6.40 -1.63 12.25
N GLN A 98 7.37 -1.30 11.41
CA GLN A 98 7.15 -0.49 10.21
C GLN A 98 6.58 -1.35 9.06
N ALA A 99 5.58 -0.83 8.35
CA ALA A 99 4.98 -1.48 7.20
C ALA A 99 4.68 -0.45 6.08
N PRO A 100 5.72 0.13 5.47
CA PRO A 100 5.54 1.22 4.51
C PRO A 100 4.73 0.77 3.30
N THR A 101 3.66 1.49 3.00
CA THR A 101 2.64 1.10 2.01
C THR A 101 2.31 2.28 1.10
N LEU A 102 2.35 2.00 -0.21
CA LEU A 102 1.87 2.90 -1.26
C LEU A 102 0.64 2.26 -1.92
N THR A 103 -0.48 2.99 -1.97
CA THR A 103 -1.74 2.52 -2.58
C THR A 103 -2.15 3.52 -3.66
N SER A 104 -2.60 3.07 -4.83
CA SER A 104 -3.11 4.00 -5.84
C SER A 104 -4.42 4.63 -5.40
N HIS A 105 -4.69 5.88 -5.78
CA HIS A 105 -6.01 6.49 -5.57
C HIS A 105 -7.09 5.87 -6.46
N GLN A 106 -6.71 5.38 -7.64
CA GLN A 106 -7.63 4.82 -8.60
C GLN A 106 -7.55 3.29 -8.66
N TYR A 107 -8.67 2.70 -9.10
CA TYR A 107 -8.89 1.28 -9.27
C TYR A 107 -8.76 0.85 -10.74
N LEU A 108 -8.52 -0.43 -10.93
CA LEU A 108 -8.52 -1.09 -12.22
C LEU A 108 -9.53 -2.24 -12.21
N LEU A 109 -10.38 -2.33 -13.24
CA LEU A 109 -11.24 -3.49 -13.48
C LEU A 109 -10.80 -4.18 -14.78
N PHE A 110 -10.20 -5.37 -14.63
CA PHE A 110 -9.50 -6.11 -15.70
C PHE A 110 -8.32 -5.36 -16.32
N GLY A 111 -7.54 -6.06 -17.15
CA GLY A 111 -6.40 -5.49 -17.86
C GLY A 111 -5.08 -6.11 -17.43
N LYS A 112 -4.01 -5.31 -17.44
CA LYS A 112 -2.66 -5.79 -17.14
C LYS A 112 -1.92 -4.78 -16.28
N VAL A 113 -1.41 -5.25 -15.15
CA VAL A 113 -0.46 -4.51 -14.33
C VAL A 113 0.93 -5.07 -14.60
N THR A 114 1.92 -4.18 -14.76
CA THR A 114 3.33 -4.55 -14.89
C THR A 114 4.11 -3.73 -13.90
N VAL A 115 4.85 -4.39 -13.02
CA VAL A 115 5.68 -3.74 -12.00
C VAL A 115 7.12 -4.18 -12.20
N LYS A 116 8.04 -3.21 -12.20
CA LYS A 116 9.48 -3.46 -12.16
C LYS A 116 9.97 -3.15 -10.75
N ALA A 117 10.16 -4.19 -9.95
CA ALA A 117 10.58 -4.06 -8.56
C ALA A 117 11.80 -4.94 -8.26
N ARG A 118 12.54 -4.57 -7.21
CA ARG A 118 13.57 -5.40 -6.59
C ARG A 118 13.14 -5.67 -5.15
N ALA A 119 12.99 -6.95 -4.80
CA ALA A 119 12.62 -7.34 -3.45
C ALA A 119 13.67 -6.88 -2.42
N ALA A 120 13.20 -6.51 -1.24
CA ALA A 120 14.04 -6.16 -0.11
C ALA A 120 14.95 -7.34 0.28
N LYS A 121 16.17 -7.01 0.72
CA LYS A 121 17.13 -8.01 1.19
C LYS A 121 17.12 -8.02 2.71
N GLY A 122 16.88 -9.17 3.31
CA GLY A 122 16.93 -9.37 4.76
C GLY A 122 16.03 -10.53 5.17
N ALA A 123 16.43 -11.27 6.21
CA ALA A 123 15.61 -12.35 6.73
C ALA A 123 14.31 -11.78 7.32
N GLY A 124 13.17 -12.34 6.91
CA GLY A 124 11.85 -11.92 7.39
C GLY A 124 11.31 -10.63 6.78
N LEU A 125 12.04 -9.95 5.89
CA LEU A 125 11.49 -8.84 5.11
C LEU A 125 10.67 -9.39 3.94
N VAL A 126 9.47 -8.85 3.77
CA VAL A 126 8.55 -9.21 2.69
C VAL A 126 8.33 -7.97 1.83
N THR A 127 8.50 -8.12 0.52
CA THR A 127 8.11 -7.10 -0.46
C THR A 127 6.89 -7.62 -1.18
N THR A 128 5.78 -6.89 -1.08
CA THR A 128 4.50 -7.31 -1.66
C THR A 128 4.06 -6.35 -2.75
N ILE A 129 3.50 -6.90 -3.83
CA ILE A 129 2.72 -6.15 -4.81
C ILE A 129 1.31 -6.73 -4.75
N VAL A 130 0.30 -5.92 -4.42
CA VAL A 130 -1.07 -6.41 -4.20
C VAL A 130 -2.05 -5.64 -5.06
N LEU A 131 -2.91 -6.37 -5.76
CA LEU A 131 -4.14 -5.90 -6.38
C LEU A 131 -5.28 -6.36 -5.50
N LYS A 132 -6.05 -5.43 -4.92
CA LYS A 132 -7.12 -5.74 -3.99
C LYS A 132 -8.36 -4.88 -4.27
N SER A 133 -9.54 -5.48 -4.25
CA SER A 133 -10.82 -4.77 -4.29
C SER A 133 -11.40 -4.57 -2.88
N ASP A 134 -12.41 -3.70 -2.78
CA ASP A 134 -13.11 -3.41 -1.53
C ASP A 134 -13.98 -4.59 -1.06
N SER A 135 -14.39 -5.47 -1.99
CA SER A 135 -15.01 -6.77 -1.68
C SER A 135 -14.03 -7.79 -1.09
N GLY A 136 -12.72 -7.52 -1.15
CA GLY A 136 -11.66 -8.41 -0.67
C GLY A 136 -11.12 -9.40 -1.70
N ASP A 137 -11.44 -9.24 -2.99
CA ASP A 137 -10.80 -10.01 -4.06
C ASP A 137 -9.34 -9.57 -4.19
N GLU A 138 -8.41 -10.51 -4.39
CA GLU A 138 -6.97 -10.20 -4.29
C GLU A 138 -6.09 -11.02 -5.24
N ILE A 139 -5.09 -10.38 -5.85
CA ILE A 139 -3.98 -10.99 -6.61
C ILE A 139 -2.68 -10.32 -6.18
N ASP A 140 -1.63 -11.09 -5.92
CA ASP A 140 -0.39 -10.55 -5.36
C ASP A 140 0.85 -11.40 -5.64
N TRP A 141 2.00 -10.81 -5.32
CA TRP A 141 3.35 -11.34 -5.46
C TRP A 141 4.20 -10.98 -4.23
#